data_AF-S8D1A4-F1
#
_entry.id   AF-S8D1A4-F1
#
_cell.length_a   1.000
_cell.length_b   1.000
_cell.length_c   1.000
_cell.angle_alpha   90.00
_cell.angle_beta   90.00
_cell.angle_gamma   90.00
#
_symmetry.space_group_name_H-M   'P 1'
#
loop_
_entity.id
_entity.type
_entity.pdbx_description
1 polymer ?
#
loop_
_entity_poly.entity_id
_entity_poly.type
_entity_poly.pdbx_seq_one_letter_code
_entity_poly.pdbx_strand_id
1 'polypeptide(L)'
;MDRESRKVSFFRITPWLILFVFTTVYIVVSWKITIRLQPRKVVYYSSASSSSSSSFLFVFLVMSESADFHEAFAREVVFSGEDSGRRRAFSYDRPPLGFLLSKLLEGNDRKKLLETGFSCDGSGISSKHCVVDRDMRIDTTTMTVTVASTAEETVVVRPYARQEDKPLLQRVSPVKIIAGKSLPASPCQHNHRIPAVVFSTSGFVGNVFHEINEIIIPLYITAKLFETKVQLIAEDYNPRFMKKYSMAFKSLASSEIINPETNRSTHCFPGGVVGLKFHGHLAVNSGDVPTGLSTADFRQFLRDSFNLKYTHVSQIKRPRLLLLSRRATRRFLNEDEMVRTMRELGFEVITISRAKTVSNIASFSRIINSCTVFVAAHGAGLTNELFLPDGAVVVQVDLIGLSWAAAAYYGNPGRAMGLHYLRYQIMPHESSLWKVFGPENSRVFTDPNGTFPTEAGREIYLNGQNVRVDIDRFRETMVEAMSFVRGEDLTT
;
A
#
# COMPACT_ATOMS: atom_id res chain seq x y z
N MET A 1 -44.44 -51.05 -34.46
CA MET A 1 -43.72 -52.34 -34.50
C MET A 1 -43.85 -52.87 -35.90
N ASP A 2 -43.08 -52.32 -36.83
CA ASP A 2 -43.23 -52.64 -38.25
C ASP A 2 -42.31 -51.78 -39.09
N ARG A 3 -42.16 -52.19 -40.36
CA ARG A 3 -41.93 -51.33 -41.53
C ARG A 3 -40.56 -50.66 -41.74
N GLU A 4 -40.08 -50.85 -42.98
CA GLU A 4 -39.60 -49.83 -43.94
C GLU A 4 -38.40 -48.95 -43.53
N SER A 5 -37.52 -48.44 -44.39
CA SER A 5 -37.25 -48.51 -45.82
C SER A 5 -36.10 -47.50 -46.07
N ARG A 6 -35.30 -47.71 -47.14
CA ARG A 6 -34.72 -46.66 -48.04
C ARG A 6 -33.72 -45.66 -47.42
N LYS A 7 -32.69 -45.10 -48.09
CA LYS A 7 -32.10 -45.05 -49.46
C LYS A 7 -30.73 -44.33 -49.26
N VAL A 8 -29.60 -44.73 -49.86
CA VAL A 8 -29.13 -44.45 -51.25
C VAL A 8 -29.04 -42.93 -51.52
N SER A 9 -27.86 -42.29 -51.37
CA SER A 9 -26.82 -41.98 -52.40
C SER A 9 -27.00 -40.60 -53.06
N PHE A 10 -25.93 -39.81 -53.19
CA PHE A 10 -25.16 -39.68 -54.45
C PHE A 10 -24.05 -38.61 -54.40
N PHE A 11 -22.96 -38.96 -55.08
CA PHE A 11 -21.79 -38.19 -55.48
C PHE A 11 -22.11 -36.90 -56.26
N ARG A 12 -21.21 -35.91 -56.17
CA ARG A 12 -20.77 -35.15 -57.35
C ARG A 12 -19.29 -34.76 -57.26
N ILE A 13 -18.61 -34.96 -58.37
CA ILE A 13 -17.17 -34.78 -58.64
C ILE A 13 -17.00 -33.47 -59.46
N THR A 14 -16.11 -32.58 -58.97
CA THR A 14 -15.27 -31.53 -59.65
C THR A 14 -15.91 -30.40 -60.49
N PRO A 15 -15.14 -29.34 -60.89
CA PRO A 15 -13.98 -28.66 -60.26
C PRO A 15 -14.13 -27.12 -60.26
N TRP A 16 -13.37 -26.38 -59.45
CA TRP A 16 -12.64 -25.18 -59.91
C TRP A 16 -11.40 -25.01 -59.03
N LEU A 17 -10.23 -25.19 -59.66
CA LEU A 17 -8.95 -24.69 -59.16
C LEU A 17 -9.04 -23.17 -59.00
N ILE A 18 -8.70 -22.64 -57.83
CA ILE A 18 -7.86 -21.45 -57.76
C ILE A 18 -6.77 -21.72 -56.71
N LEU A 19 -5.54 -21.75 -57.20
CA LEU A 19 -4.29 -21.88 -56.47
C LEU A 19 -4.14 -20.76 -55.40
N PHE A 20 -3.54 -21.11 -54.26
CA PHE A 20 -2.41 -20.49 -53.54
C PHE A 20 -2.46 -20.99 -52.06
N VAL A 21 -1.84 -22.14 -51.71
CA VAL A 21 -0.45 -22.31 -51.19
C VAL A 21 -0.26 -21.57 -49.84
N PHE A 22 0.09 -22.16 -48.68
CA PHE A 22 0.38 -23.51 -48.16
C PHE A 22 0.39 -23.45 -46.60
N THR A 23 0.37 -24.60 -45.92
CA THR A 23 1.08 -24.98 -44.65
C THR A 23 0.16 -25.68 -43.63
N THR A 24 0.55 -26.65 -42.79
CA THR A 24 1.52 -27.77 -42.80
C THR A 24 1.01 -28.74 -41.71
N VAL A 25 1.23 -30.05 -41.91
CA VAL A 25 0.72 -31.20 -41.15
C VAL A 25 1.30 -31.30 -39.72
N TYR A 26 0.45 -31.70 -38.77
CA TYR A 26 0.80 -32.12 -37.40
C TYR A 26 1.38 -33.54 -37.37
N ILE A 27 2.49 -33.75 -36.65
CA ILE A 27 2.92 -35.08 -36.19
C ILE A 27 3.12 -35.02 -34.67
N VAL A 28 2.32 -35.82 -33.94
CA VAL A 28 2.41 -36.01 -32.49
C VAL A 28 3.36 -37.18 -32.22
N VAL A 29 4.44 -36.94 -31.48
CA VAL A 29 5.25 -38.01 -30.87
C VAL A 29 5.32 -37.78 -29.36
N SER A 30 4.75 -38.74 -28.64
CA SER A 30 4.56 -38.77 -27.20
C SER A 30 5.87 -38.94 -26.42
N TRP A 31 6.24 -37.96 -25.60
CA TRP A 31 7.03 -38.18 -24.38
C TRP A 31 6.41 -37.36 -23.24
N LYS A 32 5.98 -38.05 -22.18
CA LYS A 32 5.47 -37.43 -20.95
C LYS A 32 6.59 -36.63 -20.27
N ILE A 33 6.49 -35.30 -20.30
CA ILE A 33 7.28 -34.40 -19.44
C ILE A 33 6.28 -33.64 -18.57
N THR A 34 6.29 -33.88 -17.27
CA THR A 34 5.54 -33.08 -16.29
C THR A 34 6.35 -31.82 -16.00
N ILE A 35 5.95 -30.67 -16.56
CA ILE A 35 6.59 -29.37 -16.32
C ILE A 35 5.95 -28.75 -15.06
N ARG A 36 6.75 -28.58 -13.99
CA ARG A 36 6.39 -27.78 -12.82
C ARG A 36 6.86 -26.34 -13.07
N LEU A 37 5.96 -25.44 -13.42
CA LEU A 37 6.27 -24.02 -13.60
C LEU A 37 6.50 -23.36 -12.23
N GLN A 38 7.70 -22.84 -11.99
CA GLN A 38 7.95 -21.84 -10.95
C GLN A 38 7.97 -20.44 -11.59
N PRO A 39 7.34 -19.42 -10.98
CA PRO A 39 7.05 -18.14 -11.63
C PRO A 39 8.25 -17.18 -11.76
N ARG A 40 9.51 -17.65 -11.81
CA ARG A 40 10.67 -16.75 -11.79
C ARG A 40 11.81 -17.01 -12.77
N LYS A 41 11.75 -18.00 -13.66
CA LYS A 41 12.78 -18.15 -14.71
C LYS A 41 12.17 -18.70 -16.01
N VAL A 42 12.14 -17.87 -17.04
CA VAL A 42 12.04 -18.36 -18.43
C VAL A 42 13.43 -18.87 -18.79
N VAL A 43 13.56 -20.17 -19.04
CA VAL A 43 14.80 -20.80 -19.49
C VAL A 43 14.65 -21.10 -20.99
N TYR A 44 15.55 -20.55 -21.80
CA TYR A 44 15.62 -20.84 -23.23
C TYR A 44 16.58 -22.01 -23.48
N TYR A 45 16.19 -22.97 -24.31
CA TYR A 45 17.07 -24.01 -24.82
C TYR A 45 17.26 -23.82 -26.33
N SER A 46 18.50 -23.81 -26.80
CA SER A 46 18.81 -23.99 -28.23
C SER A 46 19.33 -25.40 -28.44
N SER A 47 18.70 -26.17 -29.32
CA SER A 47 19.34 -27.35 -29.91
C SER A 47 19.82 -26.99 -31.30
N ALA A 48 21.13 -26.96 -31.52
CA ALA A 48 21.69 -26.91 -32.86
C ALA A 48 21.81 -28.34 -33.40
N SER A 49 21.03 -28.71 -34.42
CA SER A 49 21.30 -29.91 -35.22
C SER A 49 22.15 -29.51 -36.42
N SER A 50 23.37 -30.00 -36.46
CA SER A 50 24.29 -29.83 -37.59
C SER A 50 23.93 -30.76 -38.75
N SER A 51 23.28 -30.25 -39.79
CA SER A 51 23.46 -30.75 -41.17
C SER A 51 22.78 -29.83 -42.19
N SER A 52 23.58 -29.43 -43.19
CA SER A 52 23.24 -28.81 -44.49
C SER A 52 22.42 -27.50 -44.51
N SER A 53 23.13 -26.42 -44.86
CA SER A 53 22.69 -25.26 -45.64
C SER A 53 21.19 -24.91 -45.65
N SER A 54 20.65 -24.52 -44.49
CA SER A 54 19.53 -23.59 -44.27
C SER A 54 19.15 -23.65 -42.79
N SER A 55 19.70 -22.77 -41.97
CA SER A 55 19.42 -22.74 -40.53
C SER A 55 18.03 -22.13 -40.28
N PHE A 56 17.00 -22.96 -40.07
CA PHE A 56 15.72 -22.51 -39.55
C PHE A 56 15.76 -22.53 -38.02
N LEU A 57 15.58 -21.36 -37.39
CA LEU A 57 15.44 -21.23 -35.94
C LEU A 57 13.99 -21.54 -35.55
N PHE A 58 13.74 -22.69 -34.91
CA PHE A 58 12.43 -23.00 -34.34
C PHE A 58 12.38 -22.53 -32.87
N VAL A 59 11.54 -21.53 -32.58
CA VAL A 59 11.23 -21.08 -31.21
C VAL A 59 9.90 -21.70 -30.80
N PHE A 60 9.90 -22.57 -29.79
CA PHE A 60 8.66 -23.09 -29.20
C PHE A 60 8.09 -22.08 -28.20
N LEU A 61 6.97 -21.45 -28.55
CA LEU A 61 6.12 -20.68 -27.64
C LEU A 61 5.06 -21.62 -27.07
N VAL A 62 5.16 -21.97 -25.79
CA VAL A 62 4.07 -22.61 -25.06
C VAL A 62 3.11 -21.51 -24.61
N MET A 63 2.01 -21.35 -25.34
CA MET A 63 0.94 -20.44 -24.96
C MET A 63 -0.10 -21.17 -24.11
N SER A 64 -0.32 -20.66 -22.90
CA SER A 64 -1.51 -20.98 -22.10
C SER A 64 -2.61 -20.00 -22.52
N GLU A 65 -3.75 -20.50 -22.99
CA GLU A 65 -4.94 -19.69 -23.24
C GLU A 65 -5.50 -19.15 -21.92
N SER A 66 -5.14 -17.91 -21.58
CA SER A 66 -5.94 -17.05 -20.72
C SER A 66 -5.70 -15.61 -21.14
N ALA A 67 -6.79 -14.90 -21.43
CA ALA A 67 -6.87 -13.58 -22.04
C ALA A 67 -5.87 -12.56 -21.46
N ASP A 68 -5.08 -11.93 -22.34
CA ASP A 68 -4.69 -10.51 -22.33
C ASP A 68 -3.73 -10.23 -23.50
N PHE A 69 -4.29 -10.02 -24.68
CA PHE A 69 -3.54 -9.86 -25.94
C PHE A 69 -2.90 -8.45 -26.11
N HIS A 70 -2.99 -7.56 -25.11
CA HIS A 70 -2.44 -6.19 -25.20
C HIS A 70 -1.06 -5.98 -24.55
N GLU A 71 -0.53 -6.97 -23.82
CA GLU A 71 0.75 -6.82 -23.09
C GLU A 71 2.00 -7.15 -23.92
N ALA A 72 1.85 -7.74 -25.11
CA ALA A 72 2.96 -8.24 -25.92
C ALA A 72 3.68 -7.17 -26.78
N PHE A 73 3.09 -5.99 -26.97
CA PHE A 73 3.66 -4.95 -27.85
C PHE A 73 4.75 -4.07 -27.23
N ALA A 74 5.12 -4.29 -25.96
CA ALA A 74 6.10 -3.46 -25.25
C ALA A 74 7.57 -3.96 -25.37
N ARG A 75 7.87 -4.88 -26.29
CA ARG A 75 9.24 -5.35 -26.52
C ARG A 75 9.61 -5.25 -27.99
N GLU A 76 10.09 -4.08 -28.42
CA GLU A 76 10.97 -4.02 -29.58
C GLU A 76 12.26 -4.78 -29.24
N VAL A 77 12.37 -6.02 -29.67
CA VAL A 77 13.63 -6.77 -29.65
C VAL A 77 14.32 -6.50 -30.98
N VAL A 78 15.18 -5.47 -31.01
CA VAL A 78 16.05 -5.20 -32.16
C VAL A 78 17.21 -6.20 -32.13
N PHE A 79 17.22 -7.17 -33.06
CA PHE A 79 18.38 -8.01 -33.32
C PHE A 79 19.27 -7.33 -34.38
N SER A 80 20.55 -7.11 -34.05
CA SER A 80 21.62 -6.91 -35.04
C SER A 80 22.77 -7.86 -34.71
N GLY A 81 23.18 -8.64 -35.70
CA GLY A 81 24.21 -9.68 -35.58
C GLY A 81 25.63 -9.11 -35.62
N GLU A 82 26.48 -9.77 -34.83
CA GLU A 82 27.96 -9.88 -34.81
C GLU A 82 28.81 -8.62 -35.06
N ASP A 83 29.57 -8.20 -34.04
CA ASP A 83 31.01 -8.54 -33.96
C ASP A 83 31.65 -8.13 -32.61
N SER A 84 32.58 -8.96 -32.13
CA SER A 84 33.66 -8.72 -31.15
C SER A 84 33.36 -8.16 -29.73
N GLY A 85 33.54 -9.02 -28.73
CA GLY A 85 34.45 -8.74 -27.60
C GLY A 85 34.12 -7.68 -26.54
N ARG A 86 32.90 -7.14 -26.44
CA ARG A 86 32.51 -6.23 -25.33
C ARG A 86 31.33 -6.79 -24.53
N ARG A 87 31.54 -7.05 -23.23
CA ARG A 87 30.43 -7.25 -22.28
C ARG A 87 29.55 -5.99 -22.29
N ARG A 88 28.48 -5.98 -23.08
CA ARG A 88 27.41 -4.98 -22.95
C ARG A 88 26.59 -5.35 -21.72
N ALA A 89 26.63 -4.47 -20.71
CA ALA A 89 25.60 -4.48 -19.68
C ALA A 89 24.26 -4.25 -20.39
N PHE A 90 23.34 -5.21 -20.27
CA PHE A 90 21.97 -5.02 -20.71
C PHE A 90 21.33 -3.93 -19.85
N SER A 91 21.17 -2.74 -20.42
CA SER A 91 20.32 -1.69 -19.85
C SER A 91 18.88 -2.17 -19.99
N TYR A 92 18.22 -2.49 -18.87
CA TYR A 92 16.76 -2.54 -18.87
C TYR A 92 16.26 -1.11 -19.09
N ASP A 93 15.77 -0.81 -20.29
CA ASP A 93 15.10 0.46 -20.52
C ASP A 93 13.91 0.56 -19.57
N ARG A 94 13.86 1.67 -18.82
CA ARG A 94 12.78 1.91 -17.87
C ARG A 94 11.46 2.00 -18.61
N PRO A 95 10.35 1.56 -17.99
CA PRO A 95 9.03 1.74 -18.59
C PRO A 95 8.78 3.23 -18.88
N PRO A 96 8.15 3.57 -20.01
CA PRO A 96 7.77 4.94 -20.32
C PRO A 96 6.88 5.55 -19.21
N LEU A 97 7.01 6.86 -18.98
CA LEU A 97 6.24 7.56 -17.93
C LEU A 97 4.73 7.35 -18.09
N GLY A 98 4.20 7.40 -19.32
CA GLY A 98 2.78 7.17 -19.59
C GLY A 98 2.31 5.77 -19.17
N PHE A 99 3.17 4.74 -19.29
CA PHE A 99 2.85 3.40 -18.79
C PHE A 99 2.81 3.35 -17.26
N LEU A 100 3.73 4.03 -16.59
CA LEU A 100 3.72 4.16 -15.12
C LEU A 100 2.47 4.92 -14.64
N LEU A 101 2.06 5.98 -15.34
CA LEU A 101 0.88 6.75 -14.98
C LEU A 101 -0.41 5.97 -15.23
N SER A 102 -0.54 5.28 -16.37
CA SER A 102 -1.74 4.53 -16.75
C SER A 102 -2.08 3.43 -15.75
N LYS A 103 -1.05 2.87 -15.13
CA LYS A 103 -1.13 1.96 -14.02
C LYS A 103 -2.05 2.52 -12.90
N LEU A 104 -1.96 3.78 -12.51
CA LEU A 104 -2.67 4.33 -11.34
C LEU A 104 -4.20 4.39 -11.48
N LEU A 105 -4.74 4.09 -12.66
CA LEU A 105 -6.17 4.00 -12.94
C LEU A 105 -6.53 2.59 -13.40
N GLU A 106 -7.80 2.22 -13.31
CA GLU A 106 -8.32 0.91 -13.69
C GLU A 106 -9.52 1.05 -14.63
N GLY A 107 -9.87 -0.03 -15.34
CA GLY A 107 -11.06 -0.10 -16.19
C GLY A 107 -11.22 1.07 -17.18
N ASN A 108 -12.42 1.67 -17.18
CA ASN A 108 -12.76 2.77 -18.07
C ASN A 108 -11.93 4.04 -17.81
N ASP A 109 -11.49 4.28 -16.57
CA ASP A 109 -10.70 5.46 -16.24
C ASP A 109 -9.30 5.37 -16.83
N ARG A 110 -8.70 4.17 -16.85
CA ARG A 110 -7.44 3.91 -17.56
C ARG A 110 -7.60 4.08 -19.07
N LYS A 111 -8.69 3.55 -19.64
CA LYS A 111 -8.97 3.70 -21.08
C LYS A 111 -9.11 5.18 -21.46
N LYS A 112 -9.88 5.95 -20.67
CA LYS A 112 -10.02 7.40 -20.86
C LYS A 112 -8.66 8.10 -20.82
N LEU A 113 -7.79 7.77 -19.85
CA LEU A 113 -6.45 8.35 -19.77
C LEU A 113 -5.65 8.11 -21.05
N LEU A 114 -5.62 6.88 -21.56
CA LEU A 114 -4.88 6.56 -22.79
C LEU A 114 -5.40 7.29 -24.03
N GLU A 115 -6.71 7.57 -24.08
CA GLU A 115 -7.35 8.27 -25.20
C GLU A 115 -7.16 9.80 -25.12
N THR A 116 -7.28 10.38 -23.93
CA THR A 116 -7.36 11.85 -23.76
C THR A 116 -6.10 12.48 -23.17
N GLY A 117 -5.31 11.68 -22.46
CA GLY A 117 -4.19 12.10 -21.65
C GLY A 117 -4.54 12.64 -20.27
N PHE A 118 -5.83 12.58 -19.89
CA PHE A 118 -6.31 12.98 -18.57
C PHE A 118 -7.51 12.16 -18.13
N SER A 119 -7.46 11.64 -16.91
CA SER A 119 -8.59 10.94 -16.31
C SER A 119 -8.49 10.94 -14.78
N CYS A 120 -9.61 10.74 -14.12
CA CYS A 120 -9.70 10.65 -12.66
C CYS A 120 -10.27 9.30 -12.27
N ASP A 121 -9.80 8.77 -11.13
CA ASP A 121 -10.41 7.59 -10.51
C ASP A 121 -11.84 7.94 -10.07
N GLY A 122 -12.81 7.34 -10.76
CA GLY A 122 -14.23 7.44 -10.46
C GLY A 122 -14.76 6.27 -9.63
N SER A 123 -13.92 5.26 -9.35
CA SER A 123 -14.32 3.99 -8.72
C SER A 123 -14.12 3.97 -7.20
N GLY A 124 -13.19 4.77 -6.67
CA GLY A 124 -12.86 4.82 -5.25
C GLY A 124 -13.89 5.56 -4.40
N ILE A 125 -14.52 4.87 -3.45
CA ILE A 125 -15.35 5.52 -2.41
C ILE A 125 -14.46 6.38 -1.49
N SER A 126 -13.26 5.89 -1.19
CA SER A 126 -12.34 6.49 -0.21
C SER A 126 -11.09 7.17 -0.81
N SER A 127 -10.90 7.07 -2.12
CA SER A 127 -9.82 7.73 -2.88
C SER A 127 -10.37 8.46 -4.08
N LYS A 128 -9.75 9.59 -4.41
CA LYS A 128 -10.02 10.34 -5.63
C LYS A 128 -8.72 11.00 -6.05
N HIS A 129 -8.13 10.49 -7.11
CA HIS A 129 -6.93 11.03 -7.72
C HIS A 129 -7.14 11.17 -9.21
N CYS A 130 -6.54 12.21 -9.80
CA CYS A 130 -6.52 12.41 -11.23
C CYS A 130 -5.10 12.24 -11.75
N VAL A 131 -4.98 11.61 -12.91
CA VAL A 131 -3.72 11.27 -13.55
C VAL A 131 -3.64 12.00 -14.88
N VAL A 132 -2.46 12.53 -15.17
CA VAL A 132 -2.14 13.27 -16.39
C VAL A 132 -0.91 12.65 -17.03
N ASP A 133 -0.99 12.17 -18.26
CA ASP A 133 0.12 11.54 -18.99
C ASP A 133 0.75 12.42 -20.08
N ARG A 134 0.37 13.69 -20.11
CA ARG A 134 0.87 14.72 -21.03
C ARG A 134 1.48 15.90 -20.27
N ASP A 135 2.00 16.85 -21.03
CA ASP A 135 2.49 18.11 -20.48
C ASP A 135 1.40 18.80 -19.65
N MET A 136 1.78 19.08 -18.40
CA MET A 136 0.94 19.77 -17.44
C MET A 136 1.67 20.94 -16.82
N ARG A 137 0.89 21.97 -16.50
CA ARG A 137 1.35 23.18 -15.83
C ARG A 137 0.64 23.30 -14.50
N ILE A 138 1.40 23.60 -13.45
CA ILE A 138 0.87 23.87 -12.11
C ILE A 138 1.26 25.31 -11.75
N ASP A 139 0.27 26.17 -11.53
CA ASP A 139 0.45 27.44 -10.83
C ASP A 139 0.25 27.19 -9.33
N THR A 140 1.34 27.22 -8.57
CA THR A 140 1.30 26.99 -7.12
C THR A 140 0.72 28.17 -6.35
N THR A 141 0.56 29.33 -6.97
CA THR A 141 -0.07 30.50 -6.32
C THR A 141 -1.57 30.29 -6.13
N THR A 142 -2.21 29.65 -7.10
CA THR A 142 -3.66 29.41 -7.13
C THR A 142 -4.02 27.93 -6.98
N MET A 143 -3.01 27.06 -6.95
CA MET A 143 -3.16 25.60 -7.05
C MET A 143 -4.06 25.18 -8.22
N THR A 144 -3.82 25.81 -9.36
CA THR A 144 -4.48 25.48 -10.63
C THR A 144 -3.54 24.66 -11.49
N VAL A 145 -4.02 23.49 -11.90
CA VAL A 145 -3.36 22.59 -12.84
C VAL A 145 -4.02 22.77 -14.20
N THR A 146 -3.24 23.11 -15.23
CA THR A 146 -3.71 23.10 -16.62
C THR A 146 -3.06 21.96 -17.37
N VAL A 147 -3.86 21.21 -18.13
CA VAL A 147 -3.45 19.96 -18.77
C VAL A 147 -3.76 20.04 -20.26
N ALA A 148 -2.78 19.68 -21.10
CA ALA A 148 -3.04 19.39 -22.50
C ALA A 148 -3.83 18.07 -22.60
N SER A 149 -5.10 18.15 -23.00
CA SER A 149 -6.01 17.00 -23.12
C SER A 149 -6.87 17.15 -24.38
N THR A 150 -7.27 16.03 -24.98
CA THR A 150 -8.23 16.07 -26.10
C THR A 150 -9.67 16.33 -25.63
N ALA A 151 -9.94 16.10 -24.34
CA ALA A 151 -11.21 16.39 -23.68
C ALA A 151 -11.15 17.73 -22.92
N GLU A 152 -12.23 18.50 -23.02
CA GLU A 152 -12.40 19.77 -22.29
C GLU A 152 -13.24 19.52 -21.03
N GLU A 153 -12.59 19.57 -19.87
CA GLU A 153 -13.27 19.38 -18.58
C GLU A 153 -12.57 20.17 -17.46
N THR A 154 -13.33 20.58 -16.44
CA THR A 154 -12.80 21.19 -15.23
C THR A 154 -13.17 20.35 -14.03
N VAL A 155 -12.17 19.94 -13.26
CA VAL A 155 -12.33 19.07 -12.09
C VAL A 155 -11.75 19.75 -10.86
N VAL A 156 -12.42 19.63 -9.72
CA VAL A 156 -11.88 20.02 -8.42
C VAL A 156 -11.60 18.77 -7.60
N VAL A 157 -10.37 18.69 -7.09
CA VAL A 157 -9.88 17.58 -6.27
C VAL A 157 -9.40 18.15 -4.94
N ARG A 158 -9.74 17.49 -3.83
CA ARG A 158 -9.10 17.75 -2.54
C ARG A 158 -8.09 16.64 -2.31
N PRO A 159 -6.77 16.91 -2.45
CA PRO A 159 -5.78 15.86 -2.69
C PRO A 159 -5.34 15.16 -1.40
N TYR A 160 -6.31 14.54 -0.72
CA TYR A 160 -6.18 13.84 0.56
C TYR A 160 -6.87 12.48 0.46
N ALA A 161 -6.54 11.53 1.33
CA ALA A 161 -7.30 10.29 1.43
C ALA A 161 -8.72 10.52 1.98
N ARG A 162 -9.49 9.46 2.21
CA ARG A 162 -10.80 9.52 2.88
C ARG A 162 -11.85 10.40 2.21
N GLN A 163 -12.04 10.19 0.91
CA GLN A 163 -12.96 10.98 0.11
C GLN A 163 -14.45 10.83 0.53
N GLU A 164 -14.76 9.81 1.34
CA GLU A 164 -16.05 9.60 1.96
C GLU A 164 -16.37 10.63 3.07
N ASP A 165 -15.36 11.21 3.73
CA ASP A 165 -15.53 12.11 4.88
C ASP A 165 -15.67 13.58 4.44
N LYS A 166 -16.91 13.96 4.08
CA LYS A 166 -17.20 15.33 3.62
C LYS A 166 -16.84 16.42 4.65
N PRO A 167 -17.14 16.27 5.96
CA PRO A 167 -16.72 17.24 6.97
C PRO A 167 -15.19 17.41 7.07
N LEU A 168 -14.42 16.33 7.01
CA LEU A 168 -12.96 16.40 6.95
C LEU A 168 -12.49 17.16 5.72
N LEU A 169 -13.02 16.80 4.55
CA LEU A 169 -12.60 17.37 3.28
C LEU A 169 -12.82 18.88 3.21
N GLN A 170 -13.80 19.46 3.91
CA GLN A 170 -14.00 20.92 3.95
C GLN A 170 -12.74 21.68 4.41
N ARG A 171 -11.87 21.05 5.21
CA ARG A 171 -10.61 21.62 5.72
C ARG A 171 -9.39 21.41 4.81
N VAL A 172 -9.52 20.62 3.74
CA VAL A 172 -8.41 20.29 2.81
C VAL A 172 -8.44 21.22 1.62
N SER A 173 -7.42 22.02 1.35
CA SER A 173 -7.50 23.00 0.25
C SER A 173 -7.71 22.33 -1.12
N PRO A 174 -8.60 22.87 -1.97
CA PRO A 174 -8.90 22.28 -3.27
C PRO A 174 -7.83 22.63 -4.30
N VAL A 175 -7.56 21.67 -5.18
CA VAL A 175 -6.77 21.84 -6.40
C VAL A 175 -7.71 21.82 -7.59
N LYS A 176 -7.66 22.86 -8.42
CA LYS A 176 -8.47 22.97 -9.63
C LYS A 176 -7.69 22.46 -10.83
N ILE A 177 -8.27 21.53 -11.57
CA ILE A 177 -7.68 20.98 -12.80
C ILE A 177 -8.52 21.46 -13.99
N ILE A 178 -7.87 22.04 -14.98
CA ILE A 178 -8.47 22.52 -16.23
C ILE A 178 -7.82 21.73 -17.36
N ALA A 179 -8.56 20.78 -17.92
CA ALA A 179 -8.15 19.99 -19.07
C ALA A 179 -8.71 20.62 -20.34
N GLY A 180 -7.88 20.81 -21.35
CA GLY A 180 -8.30 21.36 -22.65
C GLY A 180 -7.24 21.18 -23.73
N LYS A 181 -7.58 21.56 -24.97
CA LYS A 181 -6.80 21.23 -26.17
C LYS A 181 -5.38 21.78 -26.19
N SER A 182 -5.12 22.89 -25.50
CA SER A 182 -3.80 23.51 -25.42
C SER A 182 -3.51 24.06 -24.03
N LEU A 183 -2.23 24.06 -23.66
CA LEU A 183 -1.76 24.77 -22.48
C LEU A 183 -1.80 26.30 -22.72
N PRO A 184 -1.96 27.12 -21.67
CA PRO A 184 -1.95 28.57 -21.80
C PRO A 184 -0.62 29.07 -22.38
N ALA A 185 -0.63 30.23 -23.04
CA ALA A 185 0.59 30.81 -23.61
C ALA A 185 1.60 31.32 -22.57
N SER A 186 1.23 31.40 -21.28
CA SER A 186 2.14 31.87 -20.23
C SER A 186 3.37 30.97 -20.08
N PRO A 187 4.60 31.53 -19.98
CA PRO A 187 5.80 30.72 -19.84
C PRO A 187 5.88 30.07 -18.46
N CYS A 188 6.47 28.87 -18.40
CA CYS A 188 6.80 28.21 -17.14
C CYS A 188 8.02 28.88 -16.52
N GLN A 189 7.97 29.19 -15.22
CA GLN A 189 9.15 29.68 -14.49
C GLN A 189 10.13 28.55 -14.16
N HIS A 190 9.60 27.33 -13.95
CA HIS A 190 10.40 26.14 -13.71
C HIS A 190 9.94 24.99 -14.62
N ASN A 191 10.90 24.33 -15.28
CA ASN A 191 10.66 23.18 -16.14
C ASN A 191 11.26 21.92 -15.52
N HIS A 192 10.44 20.90 -15.36
CA HIS A 192 10.80 19.62 -14.73
C HIS A 192 10.80 18.49 -15.77
N ARG A 193 11.67 17.51 -15.60
CA ARG A 193 11.76 16.30 -16.46
C ARG A 193 11.21 15.04 -15.80
N ILE A 194 10.60 15.20 -14.63
CA ILE A 194 10.03 14.13 -13.79
C ILE A 194 8.57 14.47 -13.50
N PRO A 195 7.70 13.48 -13.26
CA PRO A 195 6.29 13.75 -12.94
C PRO A 195 6.12 14.47 -11.61
N ALA A 196 4.98 15.14 -11.46
CA ALA A 196 4.54 15.71 -10.19
C ALA A 196 3.56 14.80 -9.44
N VAL A 197 3.59 14.82 -8.11
CA VAL A 197 2.51 14.29 -7.25
C VAL A 197 2.08 15.40 -6.30
N VAL A 198 0.82 15.82 -6.41
CA VAL A 198 0.20 16.85 -5.57
C VAL A 198 -0.64 16.17 -4.49
N PHE A 199 -0.33 16.47 -3.23
CA PHE A 199 -1.03 15.93 -2.06
C PHE A 199 -1.21 17.03 -1.00
N SER A 200 -2.12 16.83 -0.05
CA SER A 200 -2.33 17.75 1.08
C SER A 200 -1.78 17.20 2.39
N THR A 201 -1.25 18.09 3.23
CA THR A 201 -0.90 17.79 4.64
C THR A 201 -1.85 18.41 5.66
N SER A 202 -3.11 18.65 5.27
CA SER A 202 -4.20 19.05 6.16
C SER A 202 -4.73 17.85 6.98
N GLY A 203 -6.02 17.86 7.34
CA GLY A 203 -6.72 16.77 8.00
C GLY A 203 -6.43 16.66 9.49
N PHE A 204 -5.78 15.57 9.89
CA PHE A 204 -5.54 15.22 11.30
C PHE A 204 -4.05 15.08 11.65
N VAL A 205 -3.18 15.80 10.93
CA VAL A 205 -1.77 15.91 11.29
C VAL A 205 -1.60 16.28 12.77
N GLY A 206 -0.68 15.59 13.45
CA GLY A 206 -0.54 15.56 14.91
C GLY A 206 -0.98 14.23 15.53
N ASN A 207 -1.81 13.45 14.83
CA ASN A 207 -2.16 12.08 15.20
C ASN A 207 -1.45 11.08 14.27
N VAL A 208 -0.56 10.26 14.83
CA VAL A 208 0.30 9.34 14.05
C VAL A 208 -0.48 8.33 13.20
N PHE A 209 -1.68 7.91 13.63
CA PHE A 209 -2.51 7.01 12.82
C PHE A 209 -2.90 7.70 11.53
N HIS A 210 -3.50 8.89 11.61
CA HIS A 210 -3.94 9.62 10.43
C HIS A 210 -2.77 10.06 9.56
N GLU A 211 -1.67 10.53 10.15
CA GLU A 211 -0.45 10.88 9.43
C GLU A 211 0.07 9.74 8.56
N ILE A 212 0.15 8.52 9.12
CA ILE A 212 0.61 7.35 8.37
C ILE A 212 -0.45 6.85 7.39
N ASN A 213 -1.67 6.66 7.88
CA ASN A 213 -2.75 6.01 7.15
C ASN A 213 -3.30 6.85 5.99
N GLU A 214 -3.40 8.16 6.19
CA GLU A 214 -4.09 9.06 5.25
C GLU A 214 -3.11 9.86 4.38
N ILE A 215 -1.82 9.89 4.73
CA ILE A 215 -0.81 10.64 4.00
C ILE A 215 0.37 9.74 3.60
N ILE A 216 1.13 9.16 4.53
CA ILE A 216 2.39 8.46 4.19
C ILE A 216 2.16 7.19 3.35
N ILE A 217 1.22 6.33 3.74
CA ILE A 217 0.88 5.12 2.98
C ILE A 217 0.30 5.48 1.60
N PRO A 218 -0.73 6.35 1.49
CA PRO A 218 -1.28 6.74 0.19
C PRO A 218 -0.25 7.39 -0.72
N LEU A 219 0.62 8.24 -0.17
CA LEU A 219 1.70 8.85 -0.93
C LEU A 219 2.72 7.81 -1.40
N TYR A 220 3.07 6.82 -0.57
CA TYR A 220 3.91 5.70 -0.99
C TYR A 220 3.27 4.92 -2.15
N ILE A 221 1.99 4.57 -2.04
CA ILE A 221 1.25 3.85 -3.09
C ILE A 221 1.28 4.65 -4.40
N THR A 222 1.03 5.96 -4.32
CA THR A 222 0.95 6.84 -5.50
C THR A 222 2.30 7.21 -6.10
N ALA A 223 3.39 7.25 -5.33
CA ALA A 223 4.68 7.76 -5.81
C ALA A 223 5.74 6.68 -6.04
N LYS A 224 5.66 5.52 -5.37
CA LYS A 224 6.74 4.52 -5.38
C LYS A 224 7.08 3.97 -6.78
N LEU A 225 6.10 3.90 -7.68
CA LEU A 225 6.31 3.47 -9.06
C LEU A 225 7.26 4.39 -9.86
N PHE A 226 7.50 5.61 -9.40
CA PHE A 226 8.45 6.56 -9.99
C PHE A 226 9.84 6.45 -9.36
N GLU A 227 10.06 5.45 -8.48
CA GLU A 227 11.25 5.31 -7.64
C GLU A 227 11.47 6.56 -6.78
N THR A 228 12.50 7.36 -7.10
CA THR A 228 12.78 8.67 -6.48
C THR A 228 12.62 9.82 -7.47
N LYS A 229 12.26 9.54 -8.73
CA LYS A 229 12.15 10.51 -9.83
C LYS A 229 10.75 11.10 -9.87
N VAL A 230 10.40 11.84 -8.83
CA VAL A 230 9.10 12.50 -8.70
C VAL A 230 9.28 13.82 -7.96
N GLN A 231 8.55 14.85 -8.41
CA GLN A 231 8.45 16.12 -7.72
C GLN A 231 7.21 16.08 -6.82
N LEU A 232 7.41 16.13 -5.51
CA LEU A 232 6.31 16.22 -4.55
C LEU A 232 5.91 17.68 -4.37
N ILE A 233 4.60 17.95 -4.36
CA ILE A 233 4.01 19.26 -4.07
C ILE A 233 3.00 19.07 -2.96
N ALA A 234 3.23 19.74 -1.84
CA ALA A 234 2.43 19.56 -0.63
C ALA A 234 1.56 20.78 -0.37
N GLU A 235 0.30 20.67 -0.75
CA GLU A 235 -0.75 21.60 -0.37
C GLU A 235 -1.02 21.55 1.13
N ASP A 236 -1.50 22.65 1.71
CA ASP A 236 -1.69 22.77 3.16
C ASP A 236 -0.41 22.40 3.93
N TYR A 237 0.73 22.95 3.51
CA TYR A 237 2.05 22.52 3.94
C TYR A 237 2.23 22.63 5.46
N ASN A 238 2.48 21.50 6.14
CA ASN A 238 2.71 21.47 7.58
C ASN A 238 4.20 21.22 7.90
N PRO A 239 4.97 22.23 8.35
CA PRO A 239 6.41 22.09 8.59
C PRO A 239 6.77 21.05 9.65
N ARG A 240 5.92 20.87 10.68
CA ARG A 240 6.17 19.90 11.76
C ARG A 240 6.06 18.47 11.23
N PHE A 241 5.04 18.19 10.44
CA PHE A 241 4.85 16.91 9.77
C PHE A 241 5.99 16.60 8.78
N MET A 242 6.33 17.57 7.92
CA MET A 242 7.43 17.40 6.96
C MET A 242 8.76 17.10 7.65
N LYS A 243 9.07 17.81 8.75
CA LYS A 243 10.26 17.53 9.55
C LYS A 243 10.21 16.13 10.16
N LYS A 244 9.08 15.72 10.74
CA LYS A 244 8.89 14.42 11.38
C LYS A 244 9.16 13.27 10.43
N TYR A 245 8.63 13.31 9.20
CA TYR A 245 8.77 12.24 8.21
C TYR A 245 9.84 12.50 7.14
N SER A 246 10.74 13.46 7.38
CA SER A 246 11.77 13.89 6.42
C SER A 246 12.61 12.74 5.83
N MET A 247 12.91 11.70 6.62
CA MET A 247 13.65 10.52 6.15
C MET A 247 12.83 9.69 5.13
N ALA A 248 11.53 9.52 5.35
CA ALA A 248 10.64 8.83 4.42
C ALA A 248 10.48 9.64 3.12
N PHE A 249 10.30 10.96 3.22
CA PHE A 249 10.21 11.83 2.03
C PHE A 249 11.47 11.79 1.17
N LYS A 250 12.65 11.87 1.79
CA LYS A 250 13.94 11.76 1.07
C LYS A 250 14.14 10.41 0.40
N SER A 251 13.54 9.35 0.94
CA SER A 251 13.61 8.01 0.36
C SER A 251 12.58 7.81 -0.77
N LEU A 252 11.55 8.67 -0.83
CA LEU A 252 10.48 8.62 -1.83
C LEU A 252 10.72 9.58 -3.00
N ALA A 253 11.40 10.70 -2.78
CA ALA A 253 11.69 11.70 -3.80
C ALA A 253 13.10 12.28 -3.60
N SER A 254 13.86 12.42 -4.70
CA SER A 254 15.19 13.02 -4.67
C SER A 254 15.16 14.55 -4.64
N SER A 255 14.07 15.15 -5.10
CA SER A 255 13.86 16.60 -5.12
C SER A 255 13.27 17.11 -3.80
N GLU A 256 13.52 18.38 -3.47
CA GLU A 256 12.85 19.03 -2.35
C GLU A 256 11.35 19.15 -2.60
N ILE A 257 10.54 19.00 -1.54
CA ILE A 257 9.09 19.15 -1.63
C ILE A 257 8.75 20.62 -1.86
N ILE A 258 7.93 20.92 -2.87
CA ILE A 258 7.45 22.27 -3.12
C ILE A 258 6.35 22.61 -2.12
N ASN A 259 6.54 23.72 -1.40
CA ASN A 259 5.52 24.36 -0.58
C ASN A 259 4.85 25.51 -1.36
N PRO A 260 3.57 25.38 -1.77
CA PRO A 260 2.84 26.43 -2.47
C PRO A 260 2.71 27.76 -1.71
N GLU A 261 2.77 27.75 -0.37
CA GLU A 261 2.65 28.99 0.42
C GLU A 261 3.84 29.93 0.20
N THR A 262 5.04 29.36 0.07
CA THR A 262 6.30 30.10 -0.11
C THR A 262 6.78 30.11 -1.55
N ASN A 263 6.46 29.07 -2.32
CA ASN A 263 6.72 29.02 -3.75
C ASN A 263 5.44 29.41 -4.49
N ARG A 264 5.39 30.64 -4.99
CA ARG A 264 4.28 31.20 -5.76
C ARG A 264 4.70 31.36 -7.22
N SER A 265 4.87 30.23 -7.90
CA SER A 265 5.41 30.19 -9.25
C SER A 265 4.74 29.14 -10.15
N THR A 266 5.00 29.23 -11.44
CA THR A 266 4.46 28.32 -12.45
C THR A 266 5.47 27.24 -12.81
N HIS A 267 5.09 25.98 -12.61
CA HIS A 267 5.89 24.79 -12.86
C HIS A 267 5.33 23.95 -14.01
N CYS A 268 6.19 23.42 -14.88
CA CYS A 268 5.79 22.53 -15.97
C CYS A 268 6.42 21.14 -15.83
N PHE A 269 5.60 20.11 -16.06
CA PHE A 269 5.93 18.71 -15.87
C PHE A 269 5.46 17.88 -17.09
N PRO A 270 6.12 16.75 -17.40
CA PRO A 270 5.71 15.84 -18.47
C PRO A 270 4.47 14.98 -18.14
N GLY A 271 3.86 15.20 -16.97
CA GLY A 271 2.74 14.42 -16.44
C GLY A 271 2.74 14.43 -14.91
N GLY A 272 1.76 13.79 -14.30
CA GLY A 272 1.65 13.74 -12.85
C GLY A 272 0.32 13.26 -12.31
N VAL A 273 0.18 13.37 -10.99
CA VAL A 273 -0.97 12.91 -10.22
C VAL A 273 -1.42 14.01 -9.27
N VAL A 274 -2.73 14.25 -9.19
CA VAL A 274 -3.35 15.14 -8.20
C VAL A 274 -4.26 14.31 -7.31
N GLY A 275 -3.91 14.19 -6.04
CA GLY A 275 -4.58 13.30 -5.08
C GLY A 275 -3.82 12.01 -4.80
N LEU A 276 -4.37 11.19 -3.92
CA LEU A 276 -3.72 9.99 -3.38
C LEU A 276 -4.61 8.74 -3.56
N LYS A 277 -3.99 7.60 -3.93
CA LYS A 277 -4.64 6.28 -3.93
C LYS A 277 -4.59 5.70 -2.51
N PHE A 278 -5.72 5.22 -1.99
CA PHE A 278 -5.86 4.79 -0.60
C PHE A 278 -6.49 3.39 -0.54
N HIS A 279 -5.83 2.46 0.15
CA HIS A 279 -6.23 1.05 0.24
C HIS A 279 -6.91 0.68 1.58
N GLY A 280 -7.29 1.67 2.39
CA GLY A 280 -7.89 1.44 3.70
C GLY A 280 -6.88 1.44 4.86
N HIS A 281 -7.28 0.90 6.00
CA HIS A 281 -6.57 1.05 7.27
C HIS A 281 -5.22 0.32 7.31
N LEU A 282 -4.13 1.09 7.36
CA LEU A 282 -2.74 0.61 7.41
C LEU A 282 -2.42 -0.48 6.38
N ALA A 283 -3.03 -0.38 5.20
CA ALA A 283 -3.01 -1.42 4.19
C ALA A 283 -2.33 -0.96 2.90
N VAL A 284 -1.65 -1.89 2.24
CA VAL A 284 -1.24 -1.80 0.85
C VAL A 284 -1.65 -3.10 0.17
N ASN A 285 -2.73 -3.04 -0.61
CA ASN A 285 -3.29 -4.18 -1.29
C ASN A 285 -2.46 -4.57 -2.52
N SER A 286 -1.92 -5.79 -2.52
CA SER A 286 -1.16 -6.35 -3.65
C SER A 286 -2.04 -6.77 -4.83
N GLY A 287 -3.34 -6.98 -4.59
CA GLY A 287 -4.33 -7.33 -5.62
C GLY A 287 -4.85 -6.12 -6.40
N ASP A 288 -4.69 -4.91 -5.88
CA ASP A 288 -5.13 -3.69 -6.55
C ASP A 288 -4.05 -3.31 -7.57
N VAL A 289 -4.29 -3.73 -8.82
CA VAL A 289 -3.50 -3.32 -9.99
C VAL A 289 -3.42 -1.79 -9.96
N PRO A 290 -2.22 -1.21 -9.96
CA PRO A 290 -1.15 -1.67 -10.86
C PRO A 290 0.22 -1.94 -10.26
N THR A 291 0.41 -1.63 -8.98
CA THR A 291 1.77 -1.39 -8.50
C THR A 291 2.42 -2.71 -8.08
N GLY A 292 1.62 -3.75 -7.81
CA GLY A 292 2.10 -5.00 -7.23
C GLY A 292 2.73 -4.81 -5.86
N LEU A 293 2.54 -3.63 -5.25
CA LEU A 293 3.06 -3.29 -3.94
C LEU A 293 2.27 -4.03 -2.87
N SER A 294 2.97 -4.44 -1.83
CA SER A 294 2.41 -5.09 -0.66
C SER A 294 2.69 -4.29 0.61
N THR A 295 1.98 -4.63 1.67
CA THR A 295 2.29 -4.13 3.01
C THR A 295 3.74 -4.47 3.42
N ALA A 296 4.27 -5.61 2.96
CA ALA A 296 5.66 -5.99 3.19
C ALA A 296 6.66 -5.04 2.49
N ASP A 297 6.36 -4.61 1.26
CA ASP A 297 7.19 -3.63 0.54
C ASP A 297 7.17 -2.27 1.24
N PHE A 298 6.01 -1.84 1.74
CA PHE A 298 5.93 -0.60 2.52
C PHE A 298 6.73 -0.68 3.82
N ARG A 299 6.65 -1.80 4.55
CA ARG A 299 7.48 -2.02 5.75
C ARG A 299 8.96 -2.02 5.41
N GLN A 300 9.35 -2.64 4.28
CA GLN A 300 10.73 -2.59 3.81
C GLN A 300 11.17 -1.15 3.50
N PHE A 301 10.34 -0.38 2.81
CA PHE A 301 10.58 1.04 2.56
C PHE A 301 10.79 1.83 3.87
N LEU A 302 9.97 1.59 4.90
CA LEU A 302 10.16 2.22 6.20
C LEU A 302 11.47 1.78 6.87
N ARG A 303 11.82 0.48 6.81
CA ARG A 303 13.08 -0.04 7.33
C ARG A 303 14.28 0.66 6.69
N ASP A 304 14.29 0.75 5.36
CA ASP A 304 15.35 1.41 4.62
C ASP A 304 15.40 2.91 4.94
N SER A 305 14.23 3.58 4.91
CA SER A 305 14.12 5.03 5.15
C SER A 305 14.64 5.43 6.53
N PHE A 306 14.35 4.64 7.57
CA PHE A 306 14.73 4.96 8.95
C PHE A 306 16.05 4.30 9.41
N ASN A 307 16.71 3.53 8.53
CA ASN A 307 17.89 2.72 8.82
C ASN A 307 17.64 1.77 10.00
N LEU A 308 16.57 0.99 9.91
CA LEU A 308 16.18 0.00 10.91
C LEU A 308 17.05 -1.24 10.78
N LYS A 309 17.50 -1.77 11.93
CA LYS A 309 18.55 -2.80 11.98
C LYS A 309 18.00 -4.22 11.80
N TYR A 310 16.86 -4.51 12.40
CA TYR A 310 16.32 -5.87 12.50
C TYR A 310 15.21 -6.06 11.48
N THR A 311 15.34 -7.07 10.63
CA THR A 311 14.31 -7.46 9.67
C THR A 311 13.37 -8.51 10.25
N HIS A 312 13.88 -9.37 11.13
CA HIS A 312 13.13 -10.47 11.73
C HIS A 312 13.50 -10.65 13.21
N VAL A 313 12.54 -11.11 14.03
CA VAL A 313 12.74 -11.30 15.48
C VAL A 313 13.88 -12.24 15.84
N SER A 314 14.18 -13.23 15.01
CA SER A 314 15.30 -14.19 15.21
C SER A 314 16.69 -13.54 15.30
N GLN A 315 16.83 -12.28 14.83
CA GLN A 315 18.07 -11.51 14.95
C GLN A 315 18.22 -10.84 16.33
N ILE A 316 17.16 -10.83 17.14
CA ILE A 316 17.13 -10.22 18.47
C ILE A 316 17.33 -11.32 19.52
N LYS A 317 18.50 -11.34 20.15
CA LYS A 317 18.92 -12.41 21.06
C LYS A 317 18.13 -12.51 22.37
N ARG A 318 17.42 -11.45 22.76
CA ARG A 318 16.69 -11.38 24.03
C ARG A 318 15.25 -10.93 23.76
N PRO A 319 14.26 -11.46 24.51
CA PRO A 319 12.86 -11.07 24.35
C PRO A 319 12.66 -9.65 24.90
N ARG A 320 12.86 -8.65 24.04
CA ARG A 320 12.72 -7.23 24.39
C ARG A 320 11.29 -6.78 24.14
N LEU A 321 10.68 -6.18 25.16
CA LEU A 321 9.28 -5.77 25.11
C LEU A 321 9.18 -4.25 25.26
N LEU A 322 8.45 -3.60 24.36
CA LEU A 322 8.05 -2.21 24.53
C LEU A 322 6.66 -2.14 25.16
N LEU A 323 6.51 -1.42 26.26
CA LEU A 323 5.21 -0.96 26.77
C LEU A 323 5.03 0.52 26.44
N LEU A 324 4.03 0.85 25.62
CA LEU A 324 3.66 2.25 25.35
C LEU A 324 2.64 2.73 26.38
N SER A 325 3.17 3.46 27.36
CA SER A 325 2.43 4.04 28.47
C SER A 325 1.70 5.33 28.05
N ARG A 326 0.55 5.57 28.67
CA ARG A 326 -0.32 6.72 28.40
C ARG A 326 -0.53 7.54 29.66
N ARG A 327 -0.50 8.87 29.54
CA ARG A 327 -0.62 9.80 30.67
C ARG A 327 -1.99 10.48 30.81
N ALA A 328 -2.71 10.65 29.70
CA ALA A 328 -3.96 11.42 29.66
C ALA A 328 -5.20 10.52 29.64
N THR A 329 -5.36 9.73 28.57
CA THR A 329 -6.51 8.85 28.35
C THR A 329 -6.06 7.42 28.15
N ARG A 330 -6.92 6.44 28.47
CA ARG A 330 -6.66 5.00 28.28
C ARG A 330 -5.40 4.54 29.01
N ARG A 331 -5.25 5.03 30.23
CA ARG A 331 -4.10 4.76 31.10
C ARG A 331 -4.22 3.38 31.71
N PHE A 332 -3.08 2.73 31.92
CA PHE A 332 -2.98 1.56 32.79
C PHE A 332 -2.88 2.04 34.24
N LEU A 333 -3.87 1.67 35.07
CA LEU A 333 -3.96 2.08 36.47
C LEU A 333 -3.04 1.27 37.38
N ASN A 334 -2.57 0.10 36.92
CA ASN A 334 -1.63 -0.78 37.58
C ASN A 334 -0.43 -1.12 36.67
N GLU A 335 0.10 -0.12 35.96
CA GLU A 335 1.22 -0.28 35.03
C GLU A 335 2.44 -0.97 35.67
N ASP A 336 2.77 -0.63 36.92
CA ASP A 336 3.91 -1.23 37.63
C ASP A 336 3.74 -2.75 37.86
N GLU A 337 2.50 -3.19 38.14
CA GLU A 337 2.18 -4.62 38.29
C GLU A 337 2.31 -5.36 36.95
N MET A 338 1.85 -4.73 35.85
CA MET A 338 2.02 -5.27 34.49
C MET A 338 3.52 -5.39 34.14
N VAL A 339 4.31 -4.34 34.39
CA VAL A 339 5.75 -4.33 34.11
C VAL A 339 6.48 -5.40 34.93
N ARG A 340 6.13 -5.57 36.20
CA ARG A 340 6.69 -6.63 37.05
C ARG A 340 6.39 -8.01 36.48
N THR A 341 5.13 -8.27 36.13
CA THR A 341 4.69 -9.54 35.53
C THR A 341 5.45 -9.87 34.25
N MET A 342 5.62 -8.89 33.36
CA MET A 342 6.39 -9.08 32.12
C MET A 342 7.88 -9.38 32.40
N ARG A 343 8.48 -8.73 33.40
CA ARG A 343 9.87 -9.01 33.80
C ARG A 343 10.03 -10.40 34.41
N GLU A 344 9.08 -10.83 35.25
CA GLU A 344 9.07 -12.18 35.85
C GLU A 344 8.97 -13.28 34.78
N LEU A 345 8.27 -13.02 33.68
CA LEU A 345 8.20 -13.92 32.52
C LEU A 345 9.50 -13.92 31.68
N GLY A 346 10.45 -13.03 31.98
CA GLY A 346 11.76 -12.97 31.34
C GLY A 346 11.90 -11.93 30.23
N PHE A 347 10.92 -11.02 30.05
CA PHE A 347 11.06 -9.92 29.09
C PHE A 347 12.01 -8.82 29.60
N GLU A 348 12.84 -8.28 28.71
CA GLU A 348 13.51 -6.99 28.92
C GLU A 348 12.54 -5.86 28.59
N VAL A 349 11.89 -5.29 29.61
CA VAL A 349 10.80 -4.32 29.44
C VAL A 349 11.31 -2.88 29.32
N ILE A 350 10.92 -2.21 28.23
CA ILE A 350 11.15 -0.80 27.94
C ILE A 350 9.81 -0.06 27.99
N THR A 351 9.62 0.80 29.00
CA THR A 351 8.41 1.63 29.11
C THR A 351 8.66 3.01 28.52
N ILE A 352 7.81 3.44 27.58
CA ILE A 352 7.86 4.78 26.97
C ILE A 352 6.54 5.51 27.23
N SER A 353 6.63 6.69 27.89
CA SER A 353 5.49 7.60 28.12
C SER A 353 5.75 9.05 27.68
N ARG A 354 6.95 9.34 27.15
CA ARG A 354 7.39 10.71 26.84
C ARG A 354 6.96 11.11 25.44
N ALA A 355 6.10 12.12 25.34
CA ALA A 355 5.66 12.68 24.06
C ALA A 355 6.83 13.08 23.15
N LYS A 356 7.93 13.63 23.71
CA LYS A 356 9.14 13.98 22.95
C LYS A 356 9.84 12.77 22.32
N THR A 357 9.86 11.63 23.02
CA THR A 357 10.44 10.41 22.48
C THR A 357 9.56 9.86 21.35
N VAL A 358 8.24 9.82 21.58
CA VAL A 358 7.26 9.35 20.59
C VAL A 358 7.17 10.28 19.37
N SER A 359 7.39 11.58 19.54
CA SER A 359 7.32 12.55 18.44
C SER A 359 8.55 12.51 17.53
N ASN A 360 9.71 12.07 18.02
CA ASN A 360 10.86 11.78 17.17
C ASN A 360 10.75 10.37 16.60
N ILE A 361 10.06 10.26 15.47
CA ILE A 361 9.78 8.97 14.83
C ILE A 361 11.05 8.22 14.41
N ALA A 362 12.14 8.90 14.06
CA ALA A 362 13.39 8.25 13.67
C ALA A 362 14.05 7.54 14.86
N SER A 363 14.08 8.17 16.04
CA SER A 363 14.58 7.51 17.25
C SER A 363 13.62 6.45 17.77
N PHE A 364 12.31 6.73 17.73
CA PHE A 364 11.29 5.83 18.27
C PHE A 364 11.16 4.55 17.44
N SER A 365 11.17 4.64 16.11
CA SER A 365 11.14 3.49 15.21
C SER A 365 12.32 2.54 15.45
N ARG A 366 13.53 3.05 15.72
CA ARG A 366 14.69 2.21 16.08
C ARG A 366 14.52 1.47 17.40
N ILE A 367 13.87 2.10 18.38
CA ILE A 367 13.56 1.43 19.65
C ILE A 367 12.56 0.30 19.39
N ILE A 368 11.47 0.58 18.68
CA ILE A 368 10.44 -0.42 18.36
C ILE A 368 11.01 -1.58 17.55
N ASN A 369 11.79 -1.28 16.51
CA ASN A 369 12.45 -2.27 15.67
C ASN A 369 13.38 -3.21 16.46
N SER A 370 13.82 -2.78 17.64
CA SER A 370 14.69 -3.55 18.52
C SER A 370 13.93 -4.40 19.56
N CYS A 371 12.61 -4.44 19.48
CA CYS A 371 11.71 -5.22 20.34
C CYS A 371 11.08 -6.40 19.59
N THR A 372 10.85 -7.49 20.32
CA THR A 372 10.13 -8.68 19.83
C THR A 372 8.65 -8.65 20.21
N VAL A 373 8.28 -7.85 21.23
CA VAL A 373 6.89 -7.65 21.66
C VAL A 373 6.59 -6.16 21.83
N PHE A 374 5.41 -5.73 21.41
CA PHE A 374 4.89 -4.38 21.60
C PHE A 374 3.52 -4.42 22.27
N VAL A 375 3.42 -3.84 23.48
CA VAL A 375 2.19 -3.77 24.27
C VAL A 375 1.69 -2.33 24.31
N ALA A 376 0.42 -2.12 23.97
CA ALA A 376 -0.23 -0.81 24.14
C ALA A 376 -1.76 -0.93 24.24
N ALA A 377 -2.39 0.02 24.92
CA ALA A 377 -3.84 0.19 24.87
C ALA A 377 -4.29 0.73 23.50
N HIS A 378 -5.49 0.37 23.07
CA HIS A 378 -6.08 0.83 21.80
C HIS A 378 -5.85 2.33 21.57
N GLY A 379 -5.28 2.69 20.41
CA GLY A 379 -5.16 4.07 19.96
C GLY A 379 -4.00 4.30 19.02
N ALA A 380 -3.86 5.53 18.54
CA ALA A 380 -2.92 5.90 17.48
C ALA A 380 -1.48 5.43 17.71
N GLY A 381 -1.03 5.31 18.96
CA GLY A 381 0.28 4.78 19.30
C GLY A 381 0.57 3.38 18.75
N LEU A 382 -0.46 2.53 18.57
CA LEU A 382 -0.32 1.19 18.00
C LEU A 382 0.12 1.20 16.53
N THR A 383 -0.12 2.28 15.79
CA THR A 383 0.35 2.46 14.40
C THR A 383 1.85 2.19 14.24
N ASN A 384 2.63 2.38 15.31
CA ASN A 384 4.06 2.12 15.27
C ASN A 384 4.43 0.62 15.18
N GLU A 385 3.46 -0.30 15.19
CA GLU A 385 3.67 -1.72 14.84
C GLU A 385 4.31 -1.91 13.46
N LEU A 386 4.15 -0.93 12.56
CA LEU A 386 4.82 -0.87 11.25
C LEU A 386 6.35 -0.93 11.33
N PHE A 387 6.95 -0.56 12.47
CA PHE A 387 8.41 -0.55 12.66
C PHE A 387 8.94 -1.82 13.34
N LEU A 388 8.06 -2.71 13.82
CA LEU A 388 8.47 -3.99 14.40
C LEU A 388 9.16 -4.86 13.34
N PRO A 389 10.14 -5.70 13.72
CA PRO A 389 10.65 -6.73 12.83
C PRO A 389 9.56 -7.76 12.52
N ASP A 390 9.72 -8.49 11.43
CA ASP A 390 8.79 -9.55 11.03
C ASP A 390 8.81 -10.69 12.08
N GLY A 391 7.65 -11.30 12.34
CA GLY A 391 7.46 -12.31 13.39
C GLY A 391 7.34 -11.73 14.82
N ALA A 392 7.32 -10.41 14.99
CA ALA A 392 7.08 -9.79 16.30
C ALA A 392 5.62 -9.90 16.74
N VAL A 393 5.39 -9.75 18.04
CA VAL A 393 4.06 -9.82 18.65
C VAL A 393 3.57 -8.41 19.00
N VAL A 394 2.35 -8.07 18.59
CA VAL A 394 1.61 -6.90 19.07
C VAL A 394 0.56 -7.38 20.05
N VAL A 395 0.62 -6.91 21.29
CA VAL A 395 -0.41 -7.13 22.31
C VAL A 395 -1.22 -5.85 22.46
N GLN A 396 -2.44 -5.88 21.93
CA GLN A 396 -3.37 -4.77 22.09
C GLN A 396 -4.25 -5.00 23.32
N VAL A 397 -4.19 -4.07 24.28
CA VAL A 397 -5.20 -3.97 25.34
C VAL A 397 -6.43 -3.29 24.75
N ASP A 398 -7.45 -4.10 24.48
CA ASP A 398 -8.67 -3.68 23.83
C ASP A 398 -9.74 -3.31 24.85
N LEU A 399 -10.26 -2.10 24.69
CA LEU A 399 -11.15 -1.48 25.65
C LEU A 399 -12.61 -1.68 25.24
N ILE A 400 -13.52 -1.48 26.19
CA ILE A 400 -14.97 -1.59 25.94
C ILE A 400 -15.36 -0.57 24.85
N GLY A 401 -16.19 -1.01 23.90
CA GLY A 401 -16.67 -0.18 22.79
C GLY A 401 -15.72 -0.05 21.61
N LEU A 402 -14.53 -0.68 21.63
CA LEU A 402 -13.52 -0.51 20.58
C LEU A 402 -13.21 -1.79 19.79
N SER A 403 -13.95 -2.88 20.00
CA SER A 403 -13.69 -4.20 19.39
C SER A 403 -13.53 -4.16 17.86
N TRP A 404 -14.47 -3.53 17.15
CA TRP A 404 -14.37 -3.40 15.69
C TRP A 404 -13.14 -2.57 15.30
N ALA A 405 -12.93 -1.43 15.97
CA ALA A 405 -11.81 -0.54 15.68
C ALA A 405 -10.46 -1.21 15.97
N ALA A 406 -10.37 -2.04 17.02
CA ALA A 406 -9.18 -2.82 17.33
C ALA A 406 -8.84 -3.79 16.19
N ALA A 407 -9.84 -4.56 15.73
CA ALA A 407 -9.65 -5.47 14.62
C ALA A 407 -9.34 -4.73 13.30
N ALA A 408 -10.10 -3.69 12.97
CA ALA A 408 -9.99 -2.99 11.69
C ALA A 408 -8.71 -2.14 11.57
N TYR A 409 -8.27 -1.48 12.65
CA TYR A 409 -7.14 -0.54 12.60
C TYR A 409 -5.78 -1.17 12.87
N TYR A 410 -5.71 -2.24 13.66
CA TYR A 410 -4.42 -2.83 14.09
C TYR A 410 -4.40 -4.37 14.01
N GLY A 411 -5.50 -5.05 14.34
CA GLY A 411 -5.54 -6.52 14.30
C GLY A 411 -5.36 -7.11 12.90
N ASN A 412 -6.20 -6.69 11.96
CA ASN A 412 -6.14 -7.14 10.57
C ASN A 412 -4.86 -6.61 9.87
N PRO A 413 -4.51 -5.32 10.01
CA PRO A 413 -3.26 -4.82 9.45
C PRO A 413 -2.02 -5.51 10.02
N GLY A 414 -1.92 -5.67 11.35
CA GLY A 414 -0.81 -6.36 12.00
C GLY A 414 -0.60 -7.78 11.47
N ARG A 415 -1.68 -8.55 11.28
CA ARG A 415 -1.59 -9.87 10.63
C ARG A 415 -1.11 -9.78 9.19
N ALA A 416 -1.64 -8.84 8.40
CA ALA A 416 -1.21 -8.63 7.01
C ALA A 416 0.26 -8.15 6.90
N MET A 417 0.82 -7.59 7.99
CA MET A 417 2.23 -7.21 8.11
C MET A 417 3.17 -8.38 8.44
N GLY A 418 2.64 -9.58 8.70
CA GLY A 418 3.42 -10.72 9.18
C GLY A 418 3.78 -10.61 10.67
N LEU A 419 2.95 -9.93 11.46
CA LEU A 419 3.05 -9.86 12.91
C LEU A 419 2.06 -10.86 13.55
N HIS A 420 2.40 -11.36 14.73
CA HIS A 420 1.46 -12.03 15.60
C HIS A 420 0.65 -10.96 16.35
N TYR A 421 -0.67 -11.04 16.30
CA TYR A 421 -1.54 -10.09 16.98
C TYR A 421 -2.31 -10.79 18.10
N LEU A 422 -2.06 -10.37 19.33
CA LEU A 422 -2.76 -10.82 20.53
C LEU A 422 -3.66 -9.70 21.05
N ARG A 423 -4.90 -10.07 21.37
CA ARG A 423 -5.92 -9.15 21.87
C ARG A 423 -6.22 -9.48 23.32
N TYR A 424 -5.78 -8.59 24.22
CA TYR A 424 -6.22 -8.62 25.61
C TYR A 424 -7.52 -7.81 25.73
N GLN A 425 -8.66 -8.49 25.60
CA GLN A 425 -9.97 -7.85 25.76
C GLN A 425 -10.28 -7.69 27.25
N ILE A 426 -10.49 -6.44 27.68
CA ILE A 426 -10.80 -6.16 29.07
C ILE A 426 -12.22 -6.60 29.41
N MET A 427 -12.41 -7.00 30.66
CA MET A 427 -13.71 -7.24 31.27
C MET A 427 -14.29 -5.94 31.82
N PRO A 428 -15.62 -5.85 32.01
CA PRO A 428 -16.27 -4.65 32.53
C PRO A 428 -15.63 -4.11 33.82
N HIS A 429 -15.32 -4.98 34.78
CA HIS A 429 -14.75 -4.62 36.08
C HIS A 429 -13.29 -4.10 36.02
N GLU A 430 -12.56 -4.37 34.93
CA GLU A 430 -11.23 -3.81 34.68
C GLU A 430 -11.31 -2.36 34.18
N SER A 431 -12.45 -1.94 33.64
CA SER A 431 -12.67 -0.59 33.14
C SER A 431 -12.99 0.39 34.26
N SER A 432 -12.44 1.61 34.18
CA SER A 432 -12.86 2.71 35.06
C SER A 432 -14.33 3.07 34.89
N LEU A 433 -14.95 2.72 33.75
CA LEU A 433 -16.37 2.92 33.50
C LEU A 433 -17.26 2.11 34.46
N TRP A 434 -16.76 1.00 35.01
CA TRP A 434 -17.47 0.20 36.01
C TRP A 434 -17.92 1.03 37.21
N LYS A 435 -17.05 1.92 37.70
CA LYS A 435 -17.36 2.81 38.83
C LYS A 435 -18.28 3.97 38.44
N VAL A 436 -18.28 4.35 37.16
CA VAL A 436 -19.05 5.48 36.65
C VAL A 436 -20.50 5.09 36.38
N PHE A 437 -20.71 3.94 35.76
CA PHE A 437 -22.04 3.49 35.33
C PHE A 437 -22.66 2.42 36.22
N GLY A 438 -21.89 1.78 37.09
CA GLY A 438 -22.35 0.70 37.97
C GLY A 438 -22.49 -0.66 37.25
N PRO A 439 -22.39 -1.78 37.97
CA PRO A 439 -22.57 -3.14 37.42
C PRO A 439 -23.94 -3.37 36.78
N GLU A 440 -24.97 -2.70 37.27
CA GLU A 440 -26.37 -2.82 36.85
C GLU A 440 -26.61 -2.28 35.43
N ASN A 441 -25.77 -1.36 34.96
CA ASN A 441 -25.93 -0.71 33.66
C ASN A 441 -25.30 -1.54 32.54
N SER A 442 -25.83 -2.75 32.36
CA SER A 442 -25.24 -3.78 31.49
C SER A 442 -25.02 -3.32 30.05
N ARG A 443 -25.93 -2.49 29.49
CA ARG A 443 -25.88 -2.07 28.08
C ARG A 443 -24.61 -1.30 27.72
N VAL A 444 -24.09 -0.47 28.63
CA VAL A 444 -22.80 0.24 28.45
C VAL A 444 -21.65 -0.74 28.17
N PHE A 445 -21.74 -1.96 28.69
CA PHE A 445 -20.69 -2.97 28.55
C PHE A 445 -21.01 -4.02 27.48
N THR A 446 -22.27 -4.40 27.31
CA THR A 446 -22.71 -5.47 26.40
C THR A 446 -23.06 -4.99 25.00
N ASP A 447 -23.53 -3.75 24.87
CA ASP A 447 -23.90 -3.12 23.59
C ASP A 447 -23.36 -1.68 23.53
N PRO A 448 -22.03 -1.49 23.57
CA PRO A 448 -21.46 -0.15 23.63
C PRO A 448 -21.76 0.70 22.38
N ASN A 449 -21.88 0.07 21.21
CA ASN A 449 -22.16 0.75 19.93
C ASN A 449 -23.64 1.16 19.80
N GLY A 450 -24.58 0.42 20.40
CA GLY A 450 -25.99 0.79 20.41
C GLY A 450 -26.41 1.66 21.59
N THR A 451 -25.54 1.83 22.59
CA THR A 451 -25.87 2.58 23.82
C THR A 451 -25.75 4.09 23.66
N PHE A 452 -24.78 4.59 22.88
CA PHE A 452 -24.54 6.02 22.73
C PHE A 452 -24.40 6.42 21.25
N PRO A 453 -24.82 7.63 20.85
CA PRO A 453 -24.45 8.22 19.57
C PRO A 453 -22.93 8.24 19.38
N THR A 454 -22.45 8.19 18.14
CA THR A 454 -21.03 8.07 17.80
C THR A 454 -20.13 9.07 18.53
N GLU A 455 -20.54 10.34 18.60
CA GLU A 455 -19.79 11.41 19.26
C GLU A 455 -19.68 11.19 20.78
N ALA A 456 -20.80 10.83 21.42
CA ALA A 456 -20.84 10.55 22.85
C ALA A 456 -20.10 9.25 23.19
N GLY A 457 -20.24 8.21 22.36
CA GLY A 457 -19.53 6.95 22.50
C GLY A 457 -18.02 7.13 22.41
N ARG A 458 -17.54 8.03 21.53
CA ARG A 458 -16.13 8.41 21.47
C ARG A 458 -15.67 9.02 22.79
N GLU A 459 -16.39 9.98 23.35
CA GLU A 459 -15.98 10.61 24.62
C GLU A 459 -15.97 9.60 25.78
N ILE A 460 -16.94 8.69 25.84
CA ILE A 460 -17.04 7.69 26.91
C ILE A 460 -15.97 6.60 26.76
N TYR A 461 -15.95 5.90 25.63
CA TYR A 461 -15.14 4.68 25.46
C TYR A 461 -13.69 4.97 25.07
N LEU A 462 -13.42 6.07 24.35
CA LEU A 462 -12.07 6.42 23.88
C LEU A 462 -11.35 7.40 24.81
N ASN A 463 -12.07 8.38 25.37
CA ASN A 463 -11.44 9.43 26.20
C ASN A 463 -11.65 9.21 27.70
N GLY A 464 -12.84 8.78 28.13
CA GLY A 464 -13.23 8.63 29.53
C GLY A 464 -12.84 7.31 30.20
N GLN A 465 -12.34 6.34 29.44
CA GLN A 465 -12.01 5.00 29.92
C GLN A 465 -10.51 4.85 30.20
N ASN A 466 -10.19 4.41 31.41
CA ASN A 466 -8.89 3.87 31.82
C ASN A 466 -9.07 2.42 32.26
N VAL A 467 -7.98 1.68 32.40
CA VAL A 467 -8.03 0.24 32.67
C VAL A 467 -7.14 -0.14 33.86
N ARG A 468 -7.66 -0.92 34.79
CA ARG A 468 -6.89 -1.71 35.75
C ARG A 468 -6.88 -3.15 35.26
N VAL A 469 -5.76 -3.57 34.70
CA VAL A 469 -5.60 -4.88 34.07
C VAL A 469 -5.63 -5.99 35.13
N ASP A 470 -6.39 -7.05 34.89
CA ASP A 470 -6.31 -8.31 35.62
C ASP A 470 -4.97 -8.97 35.32
N ILE A 471 -4.12 -9.08 36.35
CA ILE A 471 -2.73 -9.53 36.18
C ILE A 471 -2.63 -11.02 35.87
N ASP A 472 -3.57 -11.84 36.36
CA ASP A 472 -3.53 -13.29 36.11
C ASP A 472 -3.90 -13.57 34.66
N ARG A 473 -4.98 -12.97 34.17
CA ARG A 473 -5.36 -13.06 32.75
C ARG A 473 -4.33 -12.42 31.82
N PHE A 474 -3.76 -11.29 32.22
CA PHE A 474 -2.71 -10.65 31.43
C PHE A 474 -1.44 -11.50 31.37
N ARG A 475 -1.08 -12.19 32.45
CA ARG A 475 0.04 -13.14 32.47
C ARG A 475 -0.16 -14.24 31.42
N GLU A 476 -1.37 -14.79 31.26
CA GLU A 476 -1.67 -15.79 30.22
C GLU A 476 -1.38 -15.24 28.81
N THR A 477 -1.86 -14.04 28.50
CA THR A 477 -1.57 -13.38 27.20
C THR A 477 -0.08 -13.14 27.00
N MET A 478 0.66 -12.81 28.06
CA MET A 478 2.10 -12.57 27.97
C MET A 478 2.92 -13.87 27.87
N VAL A 479 2.43 -14.98 28.42
CA VAL A 479 2.99 -16.32 28.20
C VAL A 479 2.81 -16.72 26.74
N GLU A 480 1.62 -16.52 26.18
CA GLU A 480 1.36 -16.74 24.76
C GLU A 480 2.29 -15.87 23.90
N ALA A 481 2.45 -14.58 24.22
CA ALA A 481 3.39 -13.71 23.52
C ALA A 481 4.84 -14.22 23.59
N MET A 482 5.27 -14.78 24.73
CA MET A 482 6.61 -15.34 24.88
C MET A 482 6.82 -16.58 24.01
N SER A 483 5.80 -17.42 23.83
CA SER A 483 5.89 -18.64 23.01
C SER A 483 6.28 -18.34 21.55
N PHE A 484 5.66 -17.31 20.95
CA PHE A 484 6.02 -16.83 19.60
C PHE A 484 7.46 -16.33 19.53
N VAL A 485 7.93 -15.64 20.58
CA VAL A 485 9.29 -15.09 20.61
C VAL A 485 10.36 -16.17 20.78
N ARG A 486 10.05 -17.26 21.50
CA ARG A 486 10.96 -18.40 21.70
C ARG A 486 10.92 -19.42 20.57
N GLY A 487 9.92 -19.35 19.68
CA GLY A 487 9.70 -20.34 18.64
C GLY A 487 9.21 -21.68 19.21
N GLU A 488 8.57 -21.66 20.37
CA GLU A 488 7.97 -22.83 20.99
C GLU A 488 6.53 -22.95 20.44
N ASP A 489 6.29 -23.89 19.53
CA ASP A 489 4.93 -24.26 19.15
C ASP A 489 4.23 -24.82 20.39
N LEU A 490 3.15 -24.17 20.84
CA LEU A 490 2.33 -24.57 22.01
C LEU A 490 1.52 -25.88 21.77
N THR A 491 1.98 -26.75 20.86
CA THR A 491 1.39 -28.06 20.60
C THR A 491 2.29 -29.17 21.13
N THR A 492 2.38 -29.29 22.46
CA THR A 492 2.77 -30.53 23.15
C THR A 492 2.02 -30.68 24.45
#